data_AF-A0A258QTU7-F1
#
_entry.id   AF-A0A258QTU7-F1
#
_cell.length_a   1.000
_cell.length_b   1.000
_cell.length_c   1.000
_cell.angle_alpha   90.00
_cell.angle_beta   90.00
_cell.angle_gamma   90.00
#
_symmetry.space_group_name_H-M   'P 1'
#
loop_
_entity.id
_entity.type
_entity.pdbx_description
1 polymer ?
#
loop_
_entity_poly.entity_id
_entity_poly.type
_entity_poly.pdbx_seq_one_letter_code
_entity_poly.pdbx_strand_id
1 'polypeptide(L)'
;MLLGVIADDFTGASDIANTIAKGIAPEGGLKTVQYLGIPTVPAADDVEACVISLKSRSIPADEAVAQSLAALDWLEAQGCRQVIFKYCSTFDSTPEGNIGPVGEA
;
A
#
# COMPACT_ATOMS: atom_id res chain seq x y z
N MET A 1 -12.20 -2.05 -7.22
CA MET A 1 -10.95 -2.52 -6.58
C MET A 1 -11.27 -3.38 -5.36
N LEU A 2 -10.71 -4.59 -5.26
CA LEU A 2 -10.91 -5.49 -4.11
C LEU A 2 -9.94 -5.19 -2.97
N LEU A 3 -8.67 -4.94 -3.31
CA LEU A 3 -7.58 -4.79 -2.34
C LEU A 3 -6.73 -3.57 -2.65
N GLY A 4 -6.39 -2.80 -1.62
CA GLY A 4 -5.49 -1.66 -1.66
C GLY A 4 -4.33 -1.90 -0.70
N VAL A 5 -3.11 -1.60 -1.13
CA VAL A 5 -1.92 -1.71 -0.30
C VAL A 5 -1.25 -0.35 -0.23
N ILE A 6 -0.96 0.10 0.99
CA ILE A 6 -0.10 1.26 1.25
C ILE A 6 1.22 0.69 1.74
N ALA A 7 2.28 0.83 0.95
CA ALA A 7 3.59 0.27 1.25
C ALA A 7 4.58 1.38 1.61
N ASP A 8 5.36 1.17 2.68
CA ASP A 8 6.30 2.16 3.23
C ASP A 8 7.56 2.39 2.38
N ASP A 9 7.80 1.52 1.39
CA ASP A 9 8.92 1.58 0.46
C ASP A 9 8.57 1.05 -0.94
N PHE A 10 9.55 1.07 -1.84
CA PHE A 10 9.41 0.55 -3.21
C PHE A 10 9.60 -0.95 -3.32
N THR A 11 10.60 -1.51 -2.64
CA THR A 11 10.94 -2.93 -2.77
C THR A 11 9.88 -3.82 -2.14
N GLY A 12 9.42 -3.48 -0.93
CA GLY A 12 8.33 -4.18 -0.24
C GLY A 12 6.98 -4.02 -0.93
N ALA A 13 6.75 -2.91 -1.66
CA ALA A 13 5.60 -2.74 -2.54
C ALA A 13 5.62 -3.74 -3.70
N SER A 14 6.76 -3.87 -4.40
CA SER A 14 6.88 -4.82 -5.51
C SER A 14 6.77 -6.29 -5.05
N ASP A 15 7.30 -6.60 -3.87
CA ASP A 15 7.21 -7.94 -3.28
C ASP A 15 5.75 -8.36 -3.04
N ILE A 16 4.98 -7.55 -2.31
CA ILE A 16 3.56 -7.86 -2.05
C ILE A 16 2.72 -7.81 -3.34
N ALA A 17 3.02 -6.90 -4.26
CA ALA A 17 2.34 -6.85 -5.57
C ALA A 17 2.52 -8.17 -6.32
N ASN A 18 3.73 -8.74 -6.32
CA ASN A 18 4.03 -10.03 -6.93
C ASN A 18 3.30 -11.18 -6.22
N THR A 19 3.24 -11.17 -4.88
CA THR A 19 2.45 -12.16 -4.11
C THR A 19 0.97 -12.13 -4.50
N ILE A 20 0.36 -10.94 -4.58
CA ILE A 20 -1.05 -10.78 -4.92
C ILE A 20 -1.32 -11.18 -6.39
N ALA A 21 -0.45 -10.74 -7.31
CA ALA A 21 -0.59 -11.03 -8.74
C ALA A 21 -0.40 -12.52 -9.07
N LYS A 22 0.50 -13.20 -8.35
CA LYS A 22 0.71 -14.64 -8.50
C LYS A 22 -0.45 -15.45 -7.90
N GLY A 23 -0.97 -15.00 -6.75
CA GLY A 23 -1.98 -15.71 -5.99
C GLY A 23 -1.51 -17.09 -5.54
N ILE A 24 -2.48 -17.97 -5.29
CA ILE A 24 -2.26 -19.36 -4.85
C ILE A 24 -2.91 -20.28 -5.88
N ALA A 25 -2.27 -21.41 -6.17
CA ALA A 25 -2.89 -22.42 -7.03
C ALA A 25 -3.87 -23.27 -6.21
N PRO A 26 -5.06 -23.59 -6.74
CA PRO A 26 -5.53 -23.36 -8.12
C PRO A 26 -6.22 -22.01 -8.40
N GLU A 27 -6.44 -21.16 -7.40
CA GLU A 27 -7.31 -19.97 -7.48
C GLU A 27 -6.80 -18.85 -8.40
N GLY A 28 -5.49 -18.74 -8.62
CA GLY A 28 -4.86 -17.64 -9.36
C GLY A 28 -4.73 -16.36 -8.51
N GLY A 29 -4.16 -15.31 -9.09
CA GLY A 29 -3.96 -14.01 -8.43
C GLY A 29 -4.84 -12.90 -8.98
N LEU A 30 -4.75 -11.72 -8.37
CA LEU A 30 -5.53 -10.54 -8.77
C LEU A 30 -4.79 -9.71 -9.83
N LYS A 31 -5.52 -9.08 -10.74
CA LYS A 31 -4.95 -8.06 -11.63
C LYS A 31 -4.46 -6.87 -10.81
N THR A 32 -3.14 -6.84 -10.62
CA THR A 32 -2.47 -5.96 -9.66
C THR A 32 -1.67 -4.87 -10.38
N VAL A 33 -1.80 -3.62 -9.93
CA VAL A 33 -0.98 -2.49 -10.39
C VAL A 33 -0.24 -1.86 -9.21
N GLN A 34 1.06 -1.65 -9.38
CA GLN A 34 1.87 -0.86 -8.45
C GLN A 34 2.03 0.56 -8.97
N TYR A 35 1.73 1.56 -8.13
CA TYR A 35 1.92 2.97 -8.39
C TYR A 35 3.12 3.51 -7.60
N LEU A 36 3.87 4.41 -8.23
CA LEU A 36 4.98 5.13 -7.61
C LEU A 36 4.45 6.44 -7.02
N GLY A 37 4.15 6.45 -5.73
CA GLY A 37 3.42 7.53 -5.08
C GLY A 37 1.91 7.46 -5.33
N ILE A 38 1.21 8.49 -4.85
CA ILE A 38 -0.25 8.59 -4.89
C ILE A 38 -0.69 9.12 -6.26
N PRO A 39 -1.52 8.39 -7.03
CA PRO A 39 -1.97 8.87 -8.33
C PRO A 39 -2.92 10.08 -8.22
N THR A 40 -2.94 10.91 -9.27
CA THR A 40 -3.87 12.05 -9.38
C THR A 40 -5.08 11.78 -10.26
N VAL A 41 -5.13 10.58 -10.85
CA VAL A 41 -6.21 10.10 -11.72
C VAL A 41 -6.78 8.80 -11.16
N PRO A 42 -8.03 8.45 -11.49
CA PRO A 42 -8.60 7.16 -11.11
C PRO A 42 -7.78 5.97 -11.64
N ALA A 43 -7.86 4.85 -10.94
CA ALA A 43 -7.35 3.58 -11.44
C ALA A 43 -8.13 3.14 -12.69
N ALA A 44 -7.53 2.28 -13.52
CA ALA A 44 -8.27 1.61 -14.58
C ALA A 44 -9.35 0.69 -13.99
N ASP A 45 -10.51 0.61 -14.65
CA ASP A 45 -11.71 -0.08 -14.13
C ASP A 45 -11.51 -1.58 -13.86
N ASP A 46 -10.55 -2.21 -14.54
CA ASP A 46 -10.24 -3.63 -14.42
C ASP A 46 -9.11 -3.93 -13.41
N VAL A 47 -8.66 -2.93 -12.64
CA VAL A 47 -7.70 -3.13 -11.55
C VAL A 47 -8.39 -3.75 -10.34
N GLU A 48 -8.00 -4.97 -10.00
CA GLU A 48 -8.52 -5.72 -8.86
C GLU A 48 -7.75 -5.42 -7.57
N ALA A 49 -6.42 -5.23 -7.68
CA ALA A 49 -5.57 -4.84 -6.56
C ALA A 49 -4.63 -3.67 -6.92
N CYS A 50 -4.45 -2.75 -5.97
CA CYS A 50 -3.56 -1.61 -6.11
C CYS A 50 -2.50 -1.63 -5.01
N VAL A 51 -1.25 -1.33 -5.37
CA VAL A 51 -0.15 -1.12 -4.41
C VAL A 51 0.43 0.27 -4.60
N ILE A 52 0.25 1.15 -3.63
CA ILE A 52 0.86 2.49 -3.59
C ILE A 52 2.19 2.37 -2.87
N SER A 53 3.26 2.68 -3.59
CA SER A 53 4.61 2.75 -3.01
C SER A 53 4.91 4.16 -2.52
N LEU A 54 5.07 4.30 -1.21
CA LEU A 54 5.55 5.52 -0.56
C LEU A 54 7.05 5.39 -0.24
N LYS A 55 7.62 6.47 0.29
CA LYS A 55 8.96 6.48 0.90
C LYS A 55 8.84 6.90 2.35
N SER A 56 7.95 6.25 3.08
CA SER A 56 7.49 6.70 4.41
C SER A 56 8.11 5.94 5.58
N ARG A 57 8.99 4.94 5.34
CA ARG A 57 9.60 4.14 6.43
C ARG A 57 10.32 4.95 7.51
N SER A 58 11.08 5.97 7.10
CA SER A 58 12.05 6.65 7.97
C SER A 58 11.97 8.18 7.91
N ILE A 59 10.86 8.70 7.39
CA ILE A 59 10.56 10.14 7.43
C ILE A 59 9.92 10.50 8.78
N PRO A 60 9.72 11.78 9.12
CA PRO A 60 8.95 12.16 10.30
C PRO A 60 7.57 11.46 10.35
N ALA A 61 7.14 11.07 11.54
CA ALA A 61 5.94 10.24 11.71
C ALA A 61 4.66 10.95 11.24
N ASP A 62 4.55 12.25 11.45
CA ASP A 62 3.47 13.10 10.96
C ASP A 62 3.42 13.15 9.43
N GLU A 63 4.57 13.26 8.77
CA GLU A 63 4.65 13.17 7.31
C GLU A 63 4.26 11.78 6.78
N ALA A 64 4.67 10.71 7.46
CA ALA A 64 4.31 9.34 7.09
C ALA A 64 2.81 9.07 7.24
N VAL A 65 2.21 9.55 8.34
CA VAL A 65 0.76 9.51 8.55
C VAL A 65 0.04 10.30 7.46
N ALA A 66 0.45 11.54 7.19
CA ALA A 66 -0.20 12.37 6.18
C ALA A 66 -0.16 11.74 4.78
N GLN A 67 0.97 11.18 4.37
CA GLN A 67 1.08 10.46 3.09
C GLN A 67 0.25 9.19 3.06
N SER A 68 0.15 8.46 4.17
CA SER A 68 -0.61 7.20 4.24
C SER A 68 -2.11 7.46 4.21
N LEU A 69 -2.60 8.49 4.91
CA LEU A 69 -4.00 8.91 4.85
C LEU A 69 -4.37 9.42 3.45
N ALA A 70 -3.52 10.20 2.80
CA ALA A 70 -3.76 10.62 1.42
C ALA A 70 -3.80 9.44 0.43
N ALA A 71 -3.00 8.40 0.68
CA ALA A 71 -3.05 7.16 -0.10
C ALA A 71 -4.34 6.37 0.19
N LEU A 72 -4.79 6.33 1.44
CA LEU A 72 -6.05 5.72 1.86
C LEU A 72 -7.24 6.41 1.19
N ASP A 73 -7.32 7.74 1.27
CA ASP A 73 -8.38 8.54 0.63
C ASP A 73 -8.47 8.24 -0.87
N TRP A 74 -7.32 8.16 -1.55
CA TRP A 74 -7.30 7.82 -2.96
C TRP A 74 -7.83 6.41 -3.23
N LEU A 75 -7.45 5.42 -2.42
CA LEU A 75 -7.93 4.03 -2.53
C LEU A 75 -9.43 3.92 -2.26
N GLU A 76 -9.94 4.62 -1.24
CA GLU A 76 -11.37 4.68 -0.93
C GLU A 76 -12.17 5.29 -2.09
N ALA A 77 -11.64 6.34 -2.72
CA ALA A 77 -12.23 6.94 -3.91
C ALA A 77 -12.30 5.98 -5.12
N GLN A 78 -11.47 4.93 -5.16
CA GLN A 78 -11.55 3.85 -6.17
C GLN A 78 -12.55 2.74 -5.79
N GLY A 79 -13.27 2.88 -4.67
CA GLY A 79 -14.14 1.85 -4.12
C GLY A 79 -13.39 0.63 -3.61
N CYS A 80 -12.18 0.83 -3.06
CA CYS A 80 -11.41 -0.24 -2.45
C CYS A 80 -12.15 -0.85 -1.24
N ARG A 81 -12.18 -2.18 -1.13
CA ARG A 81 -12.96 -2.90 -0.10
C ARG A 81 -12.14 -3.28 1.12
N GLN A 82 -10.84 -3.44 0.96
CA GLN A 82 -9.92 -3.82 2.02
C GLN A 82 -8.58 -3.14 1.79
N VAL A 83 -7.98 -2.62 2.86
CA VAL A 83 -6.67 -1.97 2.83
C VAL A 83 -5.67 -2.75 3.68
N ILE A 84 -4.45 -2.89 3.17
CA ILE A 84 -3.29 -3.46 3.87
C ILE A 84 -2.24 -2.36 4.01
N PHE A 85 -1.80 -2.11 5.23
CA PHE A 85 -0.57 -1.37 5.47
C PHE A 85 0.62 -2.33 5.45
N LYS A 86 1.51 -2.17 4.47
CA LYS A 86 2.69 -3.01 4.24
C LYS A 86 3.95 -2.30 4.72
N TYR A 87 4.65 -2.94 5.65
CA TYR A 87 5.97 -2.53 6.15
C TYR A 87 6.97 -3.68 6.03
N CYS A 88 8.24 -3.44 6.38
CA CYS A 88 9.32 -4.43 6.26
C CYS A 88 9.06 -5.70 7.10
N SER A 89 9.47 -6.87 6.60
CA SER A 89 9.30 -8.16 7.27
C SER A 89 10.10 -8.27 8.58
N THR A 90 11.16 -7.48 8.74
CA THR A 90 11.99 -7.37 9.94
C THR A 90 11.53 -6.27 10.90
N PHE A 91 10.35 -5.69 10.66
CA PHE A 91 9.74 -4.66 11.51
C PHE A 91 10.58 -3.38 11.64
N ASP A 92 11.30 -3.03 10.57
CA ASP A 92 12.16 -1.84 10.48
C ASP A 92 11.43 -0.58 10.93
N SER A 93 11.78 -0.13 12.14
CA SER A 93 11.18 1.03 12.80
C SER A 93 12.05 1.46 13.98
N THR A 94 11.71 2.62 14.55
CA THR A 94 12.28 3.16 15.78
C THR A 94 11.14 3.32 16.80
N PRO A 95 11.42 3.59 18.10
CA PRO A 95 10.38 3.95 19.06
C PRO A 95 9.50 5.13 18.59
N GLU A 96 10.03 5.99 17.73
CA GLU A 96 9.33 7.15 17.17
C GLU A 96 8.42 6.80 15.98
N GLY A 97 8.56 5.60 15.37
CA GLY A 97 7.74 5.20 14.22
C GLY A 97 8.50 4.50 13.09
N ASN A 98 7.85 4.26 11.94
CA ASN A 98 6.51 4.76 11.56
C ASN A 98 5.39 3.73 11.56
N ILE A 99 5.67 2.46 11.90
CA ILE A 99 4.67 1.39 11.85
C ILE A 99 3.48 1.66 12.79
N GLY A 100 3.76 2.01 14.06
CA GLY A 100 2.73 2.31 15.05
C GLY A 100 1.88 3.53 14.66
N PRO A 101 2.48 4.72 14.50
CA PRO A 101 1.73 5.93 14.15
C PRO A 101 0.86 5.81 12.89
N VAL A 102 1.35 5.15 11.84
CA VAL A 102 0.57 4.93 10.62
C VAL A 102 -0.54 3.90 10.81
N GLY A 103 -0.33 2.88 11.63
CA GLY A 103 -1.35 1.86 11.91
C GLY A 103 -2.48 2.33 12.83
N GLU A 104 -2.27 3.36 13.64
CA GLU A 104 -3.27 3.93 14.55
C GLU A 104 -4.13 5.04 13.93
N ALA A 105 -3.63 5.70 12.89
CA ALA A 105 -4.28 6.83 12.21
C ALA A 105 -5.52 6.41 11.41
#